data_AF-A0A4P7PII0-F1
#
_entry.id   AF-A0A4P7PII0-F1
#
_cell.length_a   1.000
_cell.length_b   1.000
_cell.length_c   1.000
_cell.angle_alpha   90.00
_cell.angle_beta   90.00
_cell.angle_gamma   90.00
#
_symmetry.space_group_name_H-M   'P 1'
#
loop_
_entity.id
_entity.type
_entity.pdbx_description
1 polymer ?
#
loop_
_entity_poly.entity_id
_entity_poly.type
_entity_poly.pdbx_seq_one_letter_code
_entity_poly.pdbx_strand_id
1 'polypeptide(L)'
;MEALMMELKKVFVSLLGEIYLGLLLAIPLLSVMALKIKPSKVASLFIGGFSLPLSLFCYVVWVYASGPEDWSWVNFLFDLLAFAQIGWLGGALALVGVLIKVNVLKKAGLWVSIGSVVFHGLFLLLMCIFGAGS
;
A
#
# COMPACT_ATOMS: atom_id res chain seq x y z
N MET A 1 -13.51 -2.01 -26.42
CA MET A 1 -13.50 -1.65 -24.98
C MET A 1 -13.02 -2.84 -24.15
N GLU A 2 -13.61 -4.02 -24.33
CA GLU A 2 -13.16 -5.27 -23.69
C GLU A 2 -11.71 -5.65 -23.99
N ALA A 3 -11.27 -5.54 -25.24
CA ALA A 3 -9.88 -5.86 -25.61
C ALA A 3 -8.85 -4.98 -24.88
N LEU A 4 -9.16 -3.69 -24.69
CA LEU A 4 -8.30 -2.77 -23.93
C LEU A 4 -8.26 -3.13 -22.45
N MET A 5 -9.40 -3.52 -21.88
CA MET A 5 -9.52 -3.95 -20.49
C MET A 5 -8.73 -5.22 -20.22
N MET A 6 -8.76 -6.20 -21.14
CA MET A 6 -7.98 -7.44 -21.01
C MET A 6 -6.47 -7.21 -21.11
N GLU A 7 -6.02 -6.36 -22.03
CA GLU A 7 -4.60 -6.00 -22.14
C GLU A 7 -4.12 -5.26 -20.89
N LEU A 8 -4.94 -4.36 -20.33
CA LEU A 8 -4.63 -3.68 -19.07
C LEU A 8 -4.53 -4.66 -17.90
N LYS A 9 -5.45 -5.64 -17.81
CA LYS A 9 -5.44 -6.72 -16.79
C LYS A 9 -4.13 -7.52 -16.87
N LYS A 10 -3.70 -7.92 -18.07
CA LYS A 10 -2.41 -8.62 -18.30
C LYS A 10 -1.20 -7.79 -17.90
N VAL A 11 -1.18 -6.51 -18.26
CA VAL A 11 -0.09 -5.59 -17.88
C VAL A 11 -0.01 -5.51 -16.36
N PHE A 12 -1.13 -5.33 -15.65
CA PHE A 12 -1.12 -5.28 -14.19
C PHE A 12 -0.69 -6.59 -13.52
N VAL A 13 -1.09 -7.74 -14.06
CA VAL A 13 -0.64 -9.06 -13.57
C VAL A 13 0.86 -9.29 -13.82
N SER A 14 1.39 -8.81 -14.95
CA SER A 14 2.84 -8.84 -15.21
C SER A 14 3.61 -7.86 -14.33
N LEU A 15 3.08 -6.65 -14.14
CA LEU A 15 3.67 -5.63 -13.28
C LEU A 15 3.67 -6.08 -11.82
N LEU A 16 2.63 -6.81 -11.42
CA LEU A 16 2.51 -7.44 -10.12
C LEU A 16 3.80 -8.19 -9.79
N GLY A 17 4.27 -9.15 -10.57
CA GLY A 17 5.48 -9.93 -10.21
C GLY A 17 6.73 -9.10 -9.87
N GLU A 18 7.09 -8.13 -10.72
CA GLU A 18 8.34 -7.36 -10.57
C GLU A 18 8.23 -6.21 -9.56
N ILE A 19 7.14 -5.44 -9.61
CA ILE A 19 6.89 -4.33 -8.67
C ILE A 19 6.63 -4.88 -7.26
N TYR A 20 6.01 -6.06 -7.15
CA TYR A 20 5.79 -6.77 -5.90
C TYR A 20 7.09 -7.13 -5.21
N LEU A 21 8.04 -7.75 -5.92
CA LEU A 21 9.32 -8.13 -5.32
C LEU A 21 10.10 -6.90 -4.86
N GLY A 22 10.08 -5.84 -5.67
CA GLY A 22 10.70 -4.55 -5.35
C GLY A 22 10.06 -3.88 -4.12
N LEU A 23 8.73 -3.84 -4.05
CA LEU A 23 7.99 -3.28 -2.91
C LEU A 23 8.21 -4.11 -1.65
N LEU A 24 8.11 -5.43 -1.73
CA LEU A 24 8.23 -6.33 -0.58
C LEU A 24 9.64 -6.30 0.05
N LEU A 25 10.68 -6.03 -0.76
CA LEU A 25 12.05 -5.78 -0.29
C LEU A 25 12.26 -4.34 0.20
N ALA A 26 11.58 -3.35 -0.40
CA ALA A 26 11.65 -1.95 0.03
C ALA A 26 10.97 -1.72 1.39
N ILE A 27 9.90 -2.46 1.72
CA ILE A 27 9.19 -2.39 3.02
C ILE A 27 10.15 -2.59 4.22
N PRO A 28 10.88 -3.71 4.34
CA PRO A 28 11.79 -3.95 5.46
C PRO A 28 12.98 -2.99 5.43
N LEU A 29 13.51 -2.66 4.25
CA LEU A 29 14.64 -1.74 4.12
C LEU A 29 14.28 -0.34 4.63
N LEU A 30 13.13 0.19 4.23
CA LEU A 30 12.63 1.49 4.64
C LEU A 30 12.22 1.51 6.12
N SER A 31 11.68 0.40 6.63
CA SER A 31 11.38 0.25 8.06
C SER A 31 12.66 0.31 8.89
N VAL A 32 13.75 -0.34 8.44
CA VAL A 32 15.06 -0.26 9.08
C VAL A 32 15.67 1.14 8.98
N MET A 33 15.54 1.82 7.84
CA MET A 33 15.98 3.21 7.68
C MET A 33 15.20 4.18 8.59
N ALA A 34 13.88 3.98 8.72
CA ALA A 34 13.02 4.76 9.61
C ALA A 34 13.36 4.56 11.10
N LEU A 35 13.90 3.38 11.48
CA LEU A 35 14.39 3.08 12.83
C LEU A 35 15.79 3.67 13.10
N LYS A 36 16.65 3.78 12.08
CA LYS A 36 18.04 4.28 12.22
C LYS A 36 18.22 5.77 11.98
N ILE A 37 17.37 6.39 11.16
CA ILE A 37 17.41 7.82 10.83
C ILE A 37 16.37 8.55 11.67
N LYS A 38 16.63 9.82 12.06
CA LYS A 38 15.63 10.65 12.74
C LYS A 38 14.29 10.57 12.00
N PRO A 39 13.22 10.06 12.64
CA PRO A 39 11.93 9.79 11.99
C PRO A 39 11.37 11.01 11.24
N SER A 40 11.67 12.21 11.73
CA SER A 40 11.27 13.48 11.12
C SER A 40 11.85 13.75 9.72
N LYS A 41 12.99 13.13 9.35
CA LYS A 41 13.63 13.32 8.03
C LYS A 41 13.18 12.31 6.99
N VAL A 42 12.80 11.11 7.44
CA VAL A 42 12.40 10.00 6.56
C VAL A 42 10.88 9.85 6.47
N ALA A 43 10.12 10.46 7.39
CA ALA A 43 8.67 10.37 7.38
C ALA A 43 8.05 10.87 6.08
N SER A 44 8.44 12.04 5.56
CA SER A 44 7.86 12.54 4.30
C SER A 44 8.19 11.65 3.10
N LEU A 45 9.42 11.15 3.03
CA LEU A 45 9.90 10.23 1.99
C LEU A 45 9.17 8.87 2.06
N PHE A 46 8.99 8.34 3.26
CA PHE A 46 8.30 7.09 3.51
C PHE A 46 6.80 7.21 3.22
N ILE A 47 6.17 8.29 3.68
CA ILE A 47 4.74 8.51 3.55
C ILE A 47 4.39 8.82 2.08
N GLY A 48 5.04 9.83 1.50
CA GLY A 48 4.72 10.31 0.16
C GLY A 48 5.34 9.46 -0.96
N GLY A 49 6.56 8.97 -0.77
CA GLY A 49 7.27 8.19 -1.79
C GLY A 49 6.95 6.70 -1.77
N PHE A 50 6.32 6.19 -0.71
CA PHE A 50 6.14 4.76 -0.56
C PHE A 50 4.73 4.35 -0.10
N SER A 51 4.26 4.84 1.04
CA SER A 51 2.95 4.46 1.58
C SER A 51 1.80 4.85 0.65
N LEU A 52 1.81 6.08 0.11
CA LEU A 52 0.80 6.56 -0.83
C LEU A 52 0.82 5.80 -2.18
N PRO A 53 1.96 5.69 -2.89
CA PRO A 53 2.04 4.89 -4.11
C PRO A 53 1.65 3.43 -3.93
N LEU A 54 2.08 2.80 -2.83
CA LEU A 54 1.73 1.41 -2.51
C LEU A 54 0.22 1.24 -2.32
N SER A 55 -0.42 2.17 -1.59
CA SER A 55 -1.87 2.14 -1.37
C SER A 55 -2.64 2.28 -2.68
N LEU A 56 -2.18 3.17 -3.58
CA LEU A 56 -2.78 3.33 -4.91
C LEU A 56 -2.58 2.07 -5.76
N PHE A 57 -1.39 1.48 -5.75
CA PHE A 57 -1.08 0.27 -6.49
C PHE A 57 -1.96 -0.91 -6.05
N CYS A 58 -2.05 -1.17 -4.75
CA CYS A 58 -2.88 -2.25 -4.23
C CYS A 58 -4.37 -2.04 -4.51
N TYR A 59 -4.86 -0.79 -4.43
CA TYR A 59 -6.22 -0.45 -4.85
C TYR A 59 -6.47 -0.80 -6.33
N VAL A 60 -5.57 -0.38 -7.23
CA VAL A 60 -5.72 -0.64 -8.67
C VAL A 60 -5.67 -2.13 -8.96
N VAL A 61 -4.69 -2.84 -8.40
CA VAL A 61 -4.56 -4.29 -8.56
C VAL A 61 -5.82 -5.01 -8.10
N TRP A 62 -6.31 -4.70 -6.91
CA TRP A 62 -7.45 -5.40 -6.34
C TRP A 62 -8.75 -5.06 -7.09
N VAL A 63 -9.04 -3.78 -7.31
CA VAL A 63 -10.32 -3.36 -7.92
C VAL A 63 -10.38 -3.63 -9.42
N TYR A 64 -9.28 -3.48 -10.16
CA TYR A 64 -9.30 -3.59 -11.63
C TYR A 64 -8.74 -4.90 -12.16
N ALA A 65 -7.79 -5.55 -11.46
CA ALA A 65 -7.06 -6.67 -12.04
C ALA A 65 -7.41 -8.03 -11.43
N SER A 66 -7.81 -8.07 -10.16
CA SER A 66 -7.71 -9.31 -9.38
C SER A 66 -8.89 -9.56 -8.41
N GLY A 67 -9.83 -8.63 -8.36
CA GLY A 67 -10.99 -8.66 -7.48
C GLY A 67 -12.02 -9.67 -8.00
N PRO A 68 -12.49 -10.61 -7.16
CA PRO A 68 -13.47 -11.61 -7.55
C PRO A 68 -14.88 -11.02 -7.68
N GLU A 69 -15.68 -11.59 -8.60
CA GLU A 69 -17.09 -11.21 -8.79
C GLU A 69 -18.00 -11.72 -7.65
N ASP A 70 -17.60 -12.82 -7.00
CA ASP A 70 -18.36 -13.47 -5.94
C ASP A 70 -17.88 -13.08 -4.52
N TRP A 71 -18.83 -13.00 -3.59
CA TRP A 71 -18.55 -12.68 -2.19
C TRP A 71 -18.01 -13.89 -1.41
N SER A 72 -16.92 -13.69 -0.65
CA SER A 72 -16.43 -14.65 0.33
C SER A 72 -15.75 -13.94 1.50
N TRP A 73 -15.58 -14.63 2.63
CA TRP A 73 -14.83 -14.11 3.78
C TRP A 73 -13.35 -13.81 3.45
N VAL A 74 -12.77 -14.56 2.51
CA VAL A 74 -11.41 -14.32 2.01
C VAL A 74 -11.37 -13.02 1.21
N ASN A 75 -12.37 -12.78 0.36
CA ASN A 75 -12.48 -11.57 -0.46
C ASN A 75 -12.73 -10.34 0.40
N PHE A 76 -13.56 -10.46 1.45
CA PHE A 76 -13.75 -9.40 2.44
C PHE A 76 -12.46 -9.04 3.18
N LEU A 77 -11.62 -10.03 3.51
CA LEU A 77 -10.31 -9.76 4.11
C LEU A 77 -9.37 -9.04 3.13
N PHE A 78 -9.36 -9.47 1.87
CA PHE A 78 -8.60 -8.80 0.83
C PHE A 78 -9.07 -7.37 0.57
N ASP A 79 -10.39 -7.14 0.52
CA ASP A 79 -10.98 -5.80 0.48
C ASP A 79 -10.48 -4.97 1.67
N LEU A 80 -10.59 -5.48 2.89
CA LEU A 80 -10.21 -4.73 4.08
C LEU A 80 -8.71 -4.37 4.10
N LEU A 81 -7.85 -5.22 3.55
CA LEU A 81 -6.40 -4.99 3.45
C LEU A 81 -5.99 -4.14 2.24
N ALA A 82 -6.69 -4.24 1.11
CA ALA A 82 -6.46 -3.41 -0.10
C ALA A 82 -7.04 -2.00 0.06
N PHE A 83 -8.20 -1.89 0.73
CA PHE A 83 -8.84 -0.65 1.15
C PHE A 83 -8.33 -0.16 2.50
N ALA A 84 -7.23 -0.72 3.02
CA ALA A 84 -6.45 -0.11 4.08
C ALA A 84 -5.77 1.18 3.57
N GLN A 85 -6.56 2.13 3.06
CA GLN A 85 -6.20 3.49 2.65
C GLN A 85 -5.73 4.34 3.84
N ILE A 86 -5.47 3.73 4.99
CA ILE A 86 -4.82 4.33 6.16
C ILE A 86 -3.50 4.99 5.77
N GLY A 87 -2.82 4.58 4.69
CA GLY A 87 -1.67 5.29 4.13
C GLY A 87 -1.97 6.75 3.74
N TRP A 88 -3.16 7.01 3.19
CA TRP A 88 -3.64 8.37 2.90
C TRP A 88 -3.93 9.17 4.16
N LEU A 89 -4.51 8.52 5.17
CA LEU A 89 -4.70 9.13 6.50
C LEU A 89 -3.35 9.47 7.15
N GLY A 90 -2.37 8.57 7.05
CA GLY A 90 -1.00 8.81 7.51
C GLY A 90 -0.34 9.98 6.79
N GLY A 91 -0.55 10.08 5.47
CA GLY A 91 -0.23 11.23 4.62
C GLY A 91 -0.82 12.54 5.12
N ALA A 92 -2.15 12.57 5.28
CA ALA A 92 -2.87 13.75 5.72
C ALA A 92 -2.43 14.20 7.11
N LEU A 93 -2.28 13.27 8.07
CA LEU A 93 -1.82 13.57 9.43
C LEU A 93 -0.41 14.15 9.45
N ALA A 94 0.50 13.60 8.65
CA ALA A 94 1.85 14.12 8.55
C ALA A 94 1.88 15.53 7.92
N LEU A 95 1.11 15.73 6.84
CA LEU A 95 1.02 17.02 6.15
C LEU A 95 0.41 18.10 7.05
N VAL A 96 -0.70 17.82 7.72
CA VAL A 96 -1.31 18.73 8.70
C VAL A 96 -0.31 19.03 9.82
N GLY A 97 0.35 18.01 10.38
CA GLY A 97 1.37 18.20 11.41
C GLY A 97 2.53 19.09 10.97
N VAL A 98 2.91 19.09 9.69
CA VAL A 98 3.87 20.05 9.11
C VAL A 98 3.28 21.46 9.07
N LEU A 99 2.07 21.63 8.54
CA LEU A 99 1.41 22.92 8.39
C LEU A 99 1.21 23.64 9.73
N ILE A 100 0.72 22.93 10.75
CA ILE A 100 0.45 23.50 12.07
C ILE A 100 1.63 23.36 13.05
N LYS A 101 2.79 22.87 12.57
CA LYS A 101 4.02 22.66 13.36
C LYS A 101 3.86 21.76 14.61
N VAL A 102 2.91 20.82 14.58
CA VAL A 102 2.66 19.86 15.67
C VAL A 102 3.39 18.55 15.44
N ASN A 103 4.37 18.25 16.31
CA ASN A 103 5.18 17.03 16.21
C ASN A 103 4.41 15.73 16.48
N VAL A 104 3.35 15.79 17.31
CA VAL A 104 2.52 14.61 17.63
C VAL A 104 1.81 14.09 16.39
N LEU A 105 1.24 14.97 15.57
CA LEU A 105 0.57 14.60 14.32
C LEU A 105 1.53 14.00 13.28
N LYS A 106 2.74 14.55 13.18
CA LYS A 106 3.79 13.97 12.32
C LYS A 106 4.14 12.54 12.73
N LYS A 107 4.27 12.31 14.04
CA LYS A 107 4.58 10.98 14.59
C LYS A 107 3.40 10.02 14.39
N ALA A 108 2.17 10.48 14.62
CA ALA A 108 0.97 9.70 14.34
C ALA A 108 0.87 9.32 12.86
N GLY A 109 1.09 10.26 11.95
CA GLY A 109 1.07 10.02 10.51
C GLY A 109 2.11 8.98 10.06
N LEU A 110 3.31 9.00 10.66
CA LEU A 110 4.33 7.98 10.40
C LEU A 110 3.89 6.58 10.86
N TRP A 111 3.40 6.44 12.08
CA TRP A 111 2.95 5.14 12.60
C TRP A 111 1.77 4.56 11.82
N VAL A 112 0.81 5.42 11.46
CA VAL A 112 -0.32 5.04 10.61
C VAL A 112 0.17 4.55 9.25
N SER A 113 1.16 5.23 8.67
CA SER A 113 1.74 4.84 7.37
C SER A 113 2.53 3.53 7.45
N ILE A 114 3.26 3.30 8.56
CA ILE A 114 3.93 2.01 8.81
C ILE A 114 2.90 0.88 8.88
N GLY A 115 1.83 1.05 9.67
CA GLY A 115 0.75 0.08 9.76
C GLY A 115 0.12 -0.20 8.40
N SER A 116 -0.18 0.84 7.63
CA SER A 116 -0.69 0.73 6.26
C SER A 116 0.23 -0.12 5.37
N VAL A 117 1.54 0.17 5.40
CA VAL A 117 2.51 -0.58 4.59
C VAL A 117 2.55 -2.06 4.97
N VAL A 118 2.47 -2.39 6.27
CA VAL A 118 2.40 -3.77 6.75
C VAL A 118 1.12 -4.46 6.25
N PHE A 119 -0.04 -3.81 6.34
CA PHE A 119 -1.30 -4.39 5.85
C PHE A 119 -1.28 -4.62 4.34
N HIS A 120 -0.72 -3.70 3.55
CA HIS A 120 -0.54 -3.92 2.11
C HIS A 120 0.47 -5.03 1.81
N GLY A 121 1.55 -5.15 2.58
CA GLY A 121 2.47 -6.28 2.47
C GLY A 121 1.79 -7.62 2.75
N LEU A 122 0.90 -7.68 3.74
CA LEU A 122 0.08 -8.85 4.04
C LEU A 122 -0.95 -9.14 2.95
N PHE A 123 -1.64 -8.12 2.43
CA PHE A 123 -2.53 -8.25 1.27
C PHE A 123 -1.80 -8.92 0.10
N LEU A 124 -0.64 -8.36 -0.26
CA LEU A 124 0.22 -8.87 -1.31
C LEU A 124 0.61 -10.34 -1.05
N LEU A 125 1.07 -10.67 0.16
CA LEU A 125 1.42 -12.06 0.52
C LEU A 125 0.25 -13.03 0.37
N LEU A 126 -0.94 -12.62 0.83
CA LEU A 126 -2.14 -13.44 0.71
C LEU A 126 -2.53 -13.66 -0.76
N MET A 127 -2.37 -12.65 -1.62
CA MET A 127 -2.60 -12.77 -3.07
C MET A 127 -1.67 -13.82 -3.69
N CYS A 128 -0.42 -13.92 -3.24
CA CYS A 128 0.50 -14.97 -3.69
C CYS A 128 0.11 -16.38 -3.25
N ILE A 129 -0.42 -16.53 -2.03
CA ILE A 129 -0.76 -17.84 -1.47
C ILE A 129 -2.09 -18.35 -2.05
N PHE A 130 -3.09 -17.49 -2.10
CA PHE A 130 -4.47 -17.86 -2.45
C PHE A 130 -4.83 -17.58 -3.91
N GLY A 131 -3.97 -16.85 -4.64
CA GLY A 131 -4.23 -16.43 -6.01
C GLY A 131 -5.11 -15.18 -6.10
N ALA A 132 -5.09 -14.55 -7.27
CA ALA A 132 -6.07 -13.53 -7.65
C ALA A 132 -7.37 -14.22 -8.05
N GLY A 133 -8.51 -13.71 -7.57
CA GLY A 133 -9.82 -14.13 -8.09
C GLY A 133 -9.90 -13.73 -9.56
N SER A 134 -9.96 -14.73 -10.44
CA SER A 134 -10.00 -14.55 -11.90
C SER A 134 -11.36 -14.05 -12.37
#